data_AF-A0A6A4W012-F1
#
_entry.id   AF-A0A6A4W012-F1
#
_cell.length_a   1.000
_cell.length_b   1.000
_cell.length_c   1.000
_cell.angle_alpha   90.00
_cell.angle_beta   90.00
_cell.angle_gamma   90.00
#
_symmetry.space_group_name_H-M   'P 1'
#
loop_
_entity.id
_entity.type
_entity.pdbx_description
1 polymer ?
#
loop_
_entity_poly.entity_id
_entity_poly.type
_entity_poly.pdbx_seq_one_letter_code
_entity_poly.pdbx_strand_id
1 'polypeptide(L)'
;MLFWVQCRLRDYKTIKVENFSTSWADGMAFCALIHHFFPDAFDFNKLDPRNRRYNFDLAFRTADQRAGIFPLLDADDMVSMEKPDWKSVFAYIQSIYAVLK
;
A
#
# COMPACT_ATOMS: atom_id res chain seq x y z
N MET A 1 -11.65 -3.36 9.16
CA MET A 1 -10.47 -2.86 8.43
C MET A 1 -9.94 -3.86 7.40
N LEU A 2 -9.51 -5.07 7.79
CA LEU A 2 -8.96 -6.06 6.84
C LEU A 2 -9.93 -6.39 5.70
N PHE A 3 -11.21 -6.66 6.05
CA PHE A 3 -12.28 -6.88 5.08
C PHE A 3 -12.46 -5.72 4.10
N TRP A 4 -12.31 -4.48 4.58
CA TRP A 4 -12.43 -3.29 3.72
C TRP A 4 -11.34 -3.28 2.66
N VAL A 5 -10.08 -3.52 3.06
CA VAL A 5 -8.97 -3.64 2.10
C VAL A 5 -9.23 -4.77 1.11
N GLN A 6 -9.62 -5.95 1.59
CA GLN A 6 -9.91 -7.11 0.74
C GLN A 6 -11.03 -6.84 -0.28
N CYS A 7 -12.06 -6.08 0.11
CA CYS A 7 -13.10 -5.65 -0.81
C CYS A 7 -12.58 -4.72 -1.91
N ARG A 8 -11.72 -3.75 -1.58
CA ARG A 8 -11.13 -2.83 -2.58
C ARG A 8 -10.15 -3.54 -3.51
N LEU A 9 -9.44 -4.55 -2.99
CA LEU A 9 -8.40 -5.26 -3.75
C LEU A 9 -8.91 -6.50 -4.49
N ARG A 10 -10.23 -6.74 -4.54
CA ARG A 10 -10.81 -7.95 -5.13
C ARG A 10 -10.42 -8.16 -6.60
N ASP A 11 -10.24 -7.07 -7.34
CA ASP A 11 -9.92 -7.12 -8.78
C ASP A 11 -8.42 -7.34 -9.06
N TYR A 12 -7.57 -7.24 -8.04
CA TYR A 12 -6.12 -7.45 -8.14
C TYR A 12 -5.77 -8.90 -7.83
N LYS A 13 -5.88 -9.78 -8.83
CA LYS A 13 -5.71 -11.24 -8.66
C LYS A 13 -4.36 -11.67 -8.07
N THR A 14 -3.31 -10.87 -8.28
CA THR A 14 -1.96 -11.16 -7.77
C THR A 14 -1.77 -10.73 -6.31
N ILE A 15 -2.71 -9.97 -5.74
CA ILE A 15 -2.59 -9.38 -4.41
C ILE A 15 -3.52 -10.10 -3.43
N LYS A 16 -2.92 -10.68 -2.39
CA LYS A 16 -3.65 -11.35 -1.31
C LYS A 16 -3.27 -10.74 0.03
N VAL A 17 -4.19 -9.95 0.59
CA VAL A 17 -4.00 -9.32 1.91
C VAL A 17 -4.66 -10.18 2.98
N GLU A 18 -3.84 -10.80 3.83
CA GLU A 18 -4.28 -11.67 4.93
C GLU A 18 -3.97 -11.06 6.30
N ASN A 19 -3.04 -10.11 6.35
CA ASN A 19 -2.61 -9.46 7.58
C ASN A 19 -2.16 -8.01 7.30
N PHE A 20 -1.77 -7.28 8.35
CA PHE A 20 -1.20 -5.93 8.27
C PHE A 20 0.33 -5.95 8.45
N SER A 21 1.01 -7.01 8.04
CA SER A 21 2.46 -7.14 8.17
C SER A 21 3.04 -7.69 6.87
N THR A 22 3.29 -8.98 6.77
CA THR A 22 3.94 -9.61 5.60
C THR A 22 3.19 -9.41 4.30
N SER A 23 1.86 -9.29 4.31
CA SER A 23 1.07 -8.98 3.09
C SER A 23 1.37 -7.61 2.48
N TRP A 24 2.12 -6.75 3.18
CA TRP A 24 2.46 -5.39 2.76
C TRP A 24 3.97 -5.20 2.56
N ALA A 25 4.76 -6.25 2.77
CA ALA A 25 6.23 -6.15 2.84
C ALA A 25 6.88 -5.83 1.49
N ASP A 26 6.22 -6.09 0.36
CA ASP A 26 6.75 -5.84 -0.98
C ASP A 26 6.24 -4.52 -1.63
N GLY A 27 5.41 -3.78 -0.92
CA GLY A 27 4.81 -2.53 -1.39
C GLY A 27 3.67 -2.69 -2.40
N MET A 28 3.41 -3.91 -2.89
CA MET A 28 2.40 -4.14 -3.94
C MET A 28 0.98 -3.94 -3.43
N ALA A 29 0.70 -4.35 -2.18
CA ALA A 29 -0.61 -4.11 -1.56
C ALA A 29 -0.91 -2.62 -1.38
N PHE A 30 0.11 -1.80 -1.06
CA PHE A 30 -0.04 -0.35 -1.01
C PHE A 30 -0.32 0.23 -2.40
N CYS A 31 0.47 -0.17 -3.40
CA CYS A 31 0.25 0.25 -4.79
C CYS A 31 -1.16 -0.11 -5.28
N ALA A 32 -1.62 -1.33 -5.01
CA ALA A 32 -2.94 -1.79 -5.44
C ALA A 32 -4.06 -0.98 -4.78
N LEU A 33 -3.91 -0.66 -3.49
CA LEU A 33 -4.89 0.12 -2.75
C LEU A 33 -4.98 1.54 -3.27
N ILE A 34 -3.84 2.19 -3.50
CA ILE A 34 -3.82 3.56 -4.05
C ILE A 34 -4.32 3.58 -5.50
N HIS A 35 -3.90 2.62 -6.32
CA HIS A 35 -4.38 2.49 -7.71
C HIS A 35 -5.89 2.23 -7.79
N HIS A 36 -6.49 1.55 -6.80
CA HIS A 36 -7.94 1.37 -6.76
C HIS A 36 -8.69 2.71 -6.70
N PHE A 37 -8.18 3.69 -5.96
CA PHE A 37 -8.77 5.03 -5.86
C PHE A 37 -8.31 5.97 -6.99
N PHE A 38 -7.09 5.79 -7.48
CA PHE A 38 -6.47 6.62 -8.51
C PHE A 38 -5.89 5.74 -9.63
N PRO A 39 -6.75 5.12 -10.47
CA PRO A 39 -6.30 4.20 -11.52
C PRO A 39 -5.50 4.89 -12.63
N ASP A 40 -5.57 6.22 -12.72
CA ASP A 40 -4.79 7.04 -13.65
C ASP A 40 -3.40 7.43 -13.12
N ALA A 41 -3.09 7.14 -11.85
CA ALA A 41 -1.86 7.62 -11.21
C ALA A 41 -0.60 6.92 -11.73
N PHE A 42 -0.68 5.62 -12.03
CA PHE A 42 0.43 4.83 -12.57
C PHE A 42 -0.09 3.50 -13.13
N ASP A 43 0.73 2.81 -13.94
CA ASP A 43 0.38 1.52 -14.52
C ASP A 43 0.73 0.38 -13.55
N PHE A 44 -0.27 -0.15 -12.84
CA PHE A 44 -0.07 -1.23 -11.86
C PHE A 44 0.52 -2.51 -12.48
N ASN A 45 0.19 -2.82 -13.74
CA ASN A 45 0.64 -4.08 -14.37
C ASN A 45 2.13 -4.09 -14.69
N LYS A 46 2.79 -2.93 -14.65
CA LYS A 46 4.25 -2.81 -14.86
C LYS A 46 5.05 -2.92 -13.56
N LEU A 47 4.39 -3.03 -12.41
CA LEU A 47 5.05 -3.13 -11.12
C LEU A 47 5.58 -4.56 -10.89
N ASP A 48 6.73 -4.64 -10.25
CA ASP A 48 7.38 -5.90 -9.87
C ASP A 48 7.49 -5.97 -8.34
N PRO A 49 7.00 -7.04 -7.67
CA PRO A 49 7.17 -7.24 -6.23
C PRO A 49 8.63 -7.20 -5.75
N ARG A 50 9.60 -7.49 -6.63
CA ARG A 50 11.04 -7.43 -6.32
C ARG A 50 11.53 -6.00 -6.14
N ASN A 51 10.87 -5.02 -6.76
CA ASN A 51 11.23 -3.60 -6.68
C ASN A 51 10.58 -2.92 -5.47
N ARG A 52 10.79 -3.49 -4.28
CA ARG A 52 10.13 -3.10 -3.02
C ARG A 52 10.21 -1.59 -2.75
N ARG A 53 11.42 -1.03 -2.84
CA ARG A 53 11.67 0.41 -2.60
C ARG A 53 10.82 1.28 -3.52
N TYR A 54 10.86 0.99 -4.81
CA TYR A 54 10.09 1.72 -5.81
C TYR A 54 8.58 1.63 -5.54
N ASN A 55 8.07 0.44 -5.17
CA ASN A 55 6.66 0.25 -4.87
C ASN A 55 6.21 1.07 -3.65
N PHE A 56 7.01 1.10 -2.58
CA PHE A 56 6.71 1.93 -1.40
C PHE A 56 6.72 3.41 -1.74
N ASP A 57 7.81 3.90 -2.36
CA ASP A 57 7.94 5.31 -2.75
C ASP A 57 6.79 5.75 -3.66
N LEU A 58 6.44 4.92 -4.66
CA LEU A 58 5.35 5.19 -5.58
C LEU A 58 4.01 5.30 -4.86
N ALA A 59 3.68 4.33 -4.00
CA ALA A 59 2.41 4.33 -3.28
C ALA A 59 2.30 5.51 -2.32
N PHE A 60 3.33 5.75 -1.51
CA PHE A 60 3.33 6.80 -0.50
C PHE A 60 3.32 8.20 -1.13
N ARG A 61 4.14 8.44 -2.15
CA ARG A 61 4.14 9.70 -2.89
C ARG A 61 2.80 9.95 -3.57
N THR A 62 2.20 8.93 -4.16
CA THR A 62 0.89 9.08 -4.83
C THR A 62 -0.22 9.38 -3.82
N ALA A 63 -0.22 8.70 -2.66
CA ALA A 63 -1.18 8.96 -1.60
C ALA A 63 -1.10 10.40 -1.07
N ASP A 64 0.11 10.92 -0.88
CA ASP A 64 0.34 12.30 -0.47
C ASP A 64 -0.11 13.29 -1.55
N GLN A 65 0.35 13.11 -2.79
CA GLN A 65 0.05 14.04 -3.89
C GLN A 65 -1.43 14.07 -4.30
N ARG A 66 -2.12 12.93 -4.25
CA ARG A 66 -3.51 12.82 -4.73
C ARG A 66 -4.55 13.00 -3.64
N ALA A 67 -4.22 12.66 -2.40
CA ALA A 67 -5.18 12.65 -1.28
C ALA A 67 -4.70 13.43 -0.05
N GLY A 68 -3.49 14.01 -0.05
CA GLY A 68 -2.91 14.71 1.10
C GLY A 68 -2.61 13.79 2.28
N ILE A 69 -2.44 12.49 2.04
CA ILE A 69 -2.18 11.51 3.09
C ILE A 69 -0.68 11.47 3.36
N PHE A 70 -0.27 12.11 4.46
CA PHE A 70 1.13 12.11 4.87
C PHE A 70 1.66 10.68 5.09
N PRO A 71 2.84 10.33 4.54
CA PRO A 71 3.43 9.01 4.74
C PRO A 71 3.87 8.81 6.19
N LEU A 72 3.20 7.92 6.92
CA LEU A 72 3.57 7.54 8.28
C LEU A 72 4.67 6.47 8.32
N LEU A 73 4.96 5.87 7.16
CA LEU A 73 5.95 4.82 7.00
C LEU A 73 7.09 5.34 6.14
N ASP A 74 8.31 5.06 6.56
CA ASP A 74 9.49 5.33 5.77
C ASP A 74 9.80 4.14 4.85
N ALA A 75 10.13 4.42 3.59
CA ALA A 75 10.36 3.36 2.61
C ALA A 75 11.68 2.62 2.84
N ASP A 76 12.70 3.23 3.46
CA ASP A 76 14.00 2.58 3.71
C ASP A 76 13.83 1.57 4.85
N ASP A 77 13.13 1.99 5.90
CA ASP A 77 12.73 1.12 7.00
C ASP A 77 11.91 -0.06 6.49
N MET A 78 10.89 0.20 5.68
CA MET A 78 10.01 -0.85 5.15
C MET A 78 10.75 -1.85 4.24
N VAL A 79 11.77 -1.41 3.49
CA VAL A 79 12.61 -2.29 2.66
C VAL A 79 13.57 -3.11 3.51
N SER A 80 14.14 -2.52 4.57
CA SER A 80 15.07 -3.22 5.47
C SER A 80 14.40 -4.35 6.26
N MET A 81 13.09 -4.26 6.49
CA MET A 81 12.31 -5.24 7.26
C MET A 81 11.67 -6.28 6.33
N GLU A 82 11.95 -7.56 6.55
CA GLU A 82 11.19 -8.65 5.88
C GLU A 82 9.74 -8.74 6.39
N LYS A 83 9.55 -8.37 7.67
CA LYS A 83 8.27 -8.40 8.35
C LYS A 83 8.03 -7.04 9.03
N PRO A 84 7.31 -6.12 8.38
CA PRO A 84 7.06 -4.80 8.96
C PRO A 84 6.17 -4.92 10.19
N ASP A 85 6.35 -3.99 11.14
CA ASP A 85 5.52 -3.92 12.34
C ASP A 85 4.05 -3.68 11.97
N TRP A 86 3.18 -4.55 12.47
CA TRP A 86 1.79 -4.56 12.03
C TRP A 86 1.00 -3.37 12.54
N LYS A 87 1.40 -2.76 13.67
CA LYS A 87 0.72 -1.59 14.22
C LYS A 87 0.99 -0.37 13.36
N SER A 88 2.22 -0.22 12.89
CA SER A 88 2.64 0.88 12.02
C SER A 88 1.93 0.80 10.67
N VAL A 89 1.91 -0.38 10.04
CA VAL A 89 1.14 -0.61 8.81
C VAL A 89 -0.35 -0.36 9.04
N PHE A 90 -0.92 -0.90 10.12
CA PHE A 90 -2.33 -0.70 10.43
C PHE A 90 -2.68 0.78 10.62
N ALA A 91 -1.86 1.54 11.34
CA ALA A 91 -2.05 2.99 11.55
C ALA A 91 -2.03 3.76 10.22
N TYR A 92 -1.14 3.40 9.29
CA TYR A 92 -1.11 4.00 7.97
C TYR A 92 -2.33 3.61 7.13
N ILE A 93 -2.79 2.36 7.17
CA ILE A 93 -4.03 1.96 6.49
C ILE A 93 -5.25 2.68 7.09
N GLN A 94 -5.26 2.95 8.40
CA GLN A 94 -6.30 3.75 9.04
C GLN A 94 -6.34 5.20 8.53
N SER A 95 -5.17 5.83 8.31
CA SER A 95 -5.14 7.19 7.75
C SER A 95 -5.68 7.22 6.31
N ILE A 96 -5.33 6.22 5.50
CA ILE A 96 -5.90 6.05 4.15
C ILE A 96 -7.42 5.89 4.19
N TYR A 97 -7.93 5.02 5.06
CA TYR A 97 -9.38 4.82 5.20
C TYR A 97 -10.13 6.07 5.65
N ALA A 98 -9.53 6.87 6.55
CA ALA A 98 -10.16 8.08 7.04
C ALA A 98 -10.40 9.09 5.90
N VAL A 99 -9.51 9.13 4.91
CA VAL A 99 -9.57 10.03 3.76
C VAL A 99 -10.34 9.43 2.57
N LEU A 100 -10.18 8.13 2.29
CA LEU A 100 -10.64 7.47 1.06
C LEU A 100 -11.74 6.41 1.27
N LYS A 101 -12.63 6.58 2.26
CA LYS A 101 -13.67 5.59 2.59
C LYS A 101 -14.67 5.29 1.46
#